data_AF-A0A947QD53-F1
#
_entry.id   AF-A0A947QD53-F1
#
_cell.length_a   1.000
_cell.length_b   1.000
_cell.length_c   1.000
_cell.angle_alpha   90.00
_cell.angle_beta   90.00
_cell.angle_gamma   90.00
#
_symmetry.space_group_name_H-M   'P 1'
#
loop_
_entity.id
_entity.type
_entity.pdbx_description
1 polymer ?
#
loop_
_entity_poly.entity_id
_entity_poly.type
_entity_poly.pdbx_seq_one_letter_code
_entity_poly.pdbx_strand_id
1 'polypeptide(L)'
;MKALRYIALAALSLIVAVNAAAAPVVVEFVDGSAQVLSGGAWKNLDFDDKFDSSQSVKLAVGAVLELRGQTGATVAIAAPGTYLVESLFKPMKETSALATVAGKLEKMAKGGPVDQTVAGVRGSEAVVAKGTMWAGGTVEADEAAKEALEASQKGDHAGAYSLYMEAFALYVDASDPTGAARSAYSASLSALATGSGARALAALRSASPEDAGALRGSYALALAALSARYGAAADAKALLDTAIPAGWFDDPAVLADAKALRSGL
;
A
#
# COMPACT_ATOMS: atom_id res chain seq x y z
N MET A 1 65.01 18.88 -9.00
CA MET A 1 64.14 17.82 -9.59
C MET A 1 63.29 17.03 -8.60
N LYS A 2 63.68 16.84 -7.32
CA LYS A 2 62.85 16.09 -6.35
C LYS A 2 61.61 16.85 -5.85
N ALA A 3 61.67 18.19 -5.76
CA ALA A 3 60.54 19.02 -5.30
C ALA A 3 59.33 19.05 -6.26
N LEU A 4 59.55 18.98 -7.59
CA LEU A 4 58.46 18.93 -8.57
C LEU A 4 57.63 17.64 -8.49
N ARG A 5 58.24 16.52 -8.08
CA ARG A 5 57.55 15.22 -7.95
C ARG A 5 56.61 15.17 -6.75
N TYR A 6 56.91 15.90 -5.67
CA TYR A 6 56.03 15.98 -4.50
C TYR A 6 54.84 16.92 -4.71
N ILE A 7 55.01 17.99 -5.51
CA ILE A 7 53.90 18.88 -5.91
C ILE A 7 52.94 18.15 -6.86
N ALA A 8 53.45 17.33 -7.78
CA ALA A 8 52.62 16.51 -8.66
C ALA A 8 51.83 15.41 -7.91
N LEU A 9 52.40 14.83 -6.84
CA LEU A 9 51.67 13.87 -5.99
C LEU A 9 50.62 14.54 -5.09
N ALA A 10 50.87 15.76 -4.60
CA ALA A 10 49.91 16.53 -3.81
C ALA A 10 48.74 17.09 -4.67
N ALA A 11 48.97 17.37 -5.95
CA ALA A 11 47.93 17.76 -6.88
C ALA A 11 47.04 16.58 -7.33
N LEU A 12 47.57 15.35 -7.29
CA LEU A 12 46.82 14.15 -7.68
C LEU A 12 45.95 13.57 -6.54
N SER A 13 46.27 13.87 -5.28
CA SER A 13 45.46 13.48 -4.11
C SER A 13 44.28 14.42 -3.82
N LEU A 14 44.12 15.52 -4.57
CA LEU A 14 43.04 16.50 -4.39
C LEU A 14 41.85 16.33 -5.36
N ILE A 15 41.84 15.29 -6.22
CA ILE A 15 40.83 15.12 -7.30
C ILE A 15 40.00 13.83 -7.15
N VAL A 16 39.85 13.30 -5.93
CA VAL A 16 38.83 12.28 -5.65
C VAL A 16 38.04 12.65 -4.40
N ALA A 17 37.62 13.92 -4.31
CA ALA A 17 36.38 14.22 -3.62
C ALA A 17 35.25 13.78 -4.55
N VAL A 18 34.89 12.49 -4.48
CA VAL A 18 33.59 12.05 -4.99
C VAL A 18 32.58 12.82 -4.16
N ASN A 19 32.10 13.94 -4.70
CA ASN A 19 30.88 14.54 -4.21
C ASN A 19 29.85 13.42 -4.31
N ALA A 20 29.47 12.86 -3.17
CA ALA A 20 28.25 12.08 -3.04
C ALA A 20 27.11 13.05 -3.34
N ALA A 21 26.88 13.30 -4.64
CA ALA A 21 25.74 14.03 -5.12
C ALA A 21 24.54 13.22 -4.64
N ALA A 22 23.72 13.84 -3.80
CA ALA A 22 22.60 13.14 -3.24
C ALA A 22 21.62 12.78 -4.37
N ALA A 23 21.09 11.57 -4.26
CA ALA A 23 20.40 10.93 -5.37
C ALA A 23 19.02 11.58 -5.54
N PRO A 24 18.59 11.90 -6.78
CA PRO A 24 17.24 12.37 -7.01
C PRO A 24 16.24 11.28 -6.63
N VAL A 25 15.17 11.70 -5.98
CA VAL A 25 14.02 10.89 -5.59
C VAL A 25 12.76 11.49 -6.22
N VAL A 26 11.85 10.63 -6.66
CA VAL A 26 10.56 11.01 -7.26
C VAL A 26 9.43 10.50 -6.37
N VAL A 27 8.38 11.30 -6.20
CA VAL A 27 7.13 10.87 -5.54
C VAL A 27 6.29 10.04 -6.52
N GLU A 28 6.08 8.76 -6.21
CA GLU A 28 5.23 7.86 -7.02
C GLU A 28 3.77 7.85 -6.58
N PHE A 29 3.54 8.18 -5.30
CA PHE A 29 2.20 8.21 -4.73
C PHE A 29 2.21 9.03 -3.44
N VAL A 30 1.17 9.82 -3.25
CA VAL A 30 0.88 10.51 -1.99
C VAL A 30 -0.61 10.43 -1.72
N ASP A 31 -0.96 10.02 -0.50
CA ASP A 31 -2.30 10.09 0.05
C ASP A 31 -2.23 10.80 1.41
N GLY A 32 -3.12 11.75 1.63
CA GLY A 32 -3.05 12.67 2.77
C GLY A 32 -1.91 13.69 2.69
N SER A 33 -1.45 14.17 3.86
CA SER A 33 -0.48 15.27 3.95
C SER A 33 0.96 14.75 4.12
N ALA A 34 1.75 14.84 3.06
CA ALA A 34 3.21 14.66 3.08
C ALA A 34 3.94 15.96 2.67
N GLN A 35 5.05 16.25 3.34
CA GLN A 35 5.83 17.48 3.10
C GLN A 35 7.33 17.18 3.03
N VAL A 36 8.08 17.95 2.23
CA VAL A 36 9.56 17.91 2.17
C VAL A 36 10.16 19.19 2.74
N LEU A 37 11.26 19.08 3.48
CA LEU A 37 12.03 20.22 3.96
C LEU A 37 12.93 20.75 2.85
N SER A 38 12.61 21.92 2.31
CA SER A 38 13.33 22.57 1.21
C SER A 38 13.60 24.04 1.55
N GLY A 39 14.87 24.44 1.62
CA GLY A 39 15.26 25.82 1.94
C GLY A 39 14.81 26.29 3.33
N GLY A 40 14.77 25.37 4.32
CA GLY A 40 14.33 25.67 5.69
C GLY A 40 12.81 25.73 5.88
N ALA A 41 12.02 25.50 4.83
CA ALA A 41 10.56 25.47 4.89
C ALA A 41 10.01 24.10 4.50
N TRP A 42 8.89 23.70 5.10
CA TRP A 42 8.13 22.52 4.70
C TRP A 42 7.26 22.87 3.50
N LYS A 43 7.41 22.12 2.40
CA LYS A 43 6.59 22.22 1.20
C LYS A 43 5.78 20.95 1.03
N ASN A 44 4.51 21.06 0.62
CA ASN A 44 3.71 19.88 0.30
C ASN A 44 4.34 19.12 -0.85
N LEU A 45 4.27 17.80 -0.77
CA LEU A 45 4.63 16.89 -1.85
C LEU A 45 3.38 16.54 -2.66
N ASP A 46 3.54 16.51 -3.98
CA ASP A 46 2.56 16.02 -4.94
C ASP A 46 3.17 14.88 -5.79
N PHE A 47 2.33 14.18 -6.54
CA PHE A 47 2.77 13.17 -7.51
C PHE A 47 3.77 13.77 -8.52
N ASP A 48 4.78 12.97 -8.90
CA ASP A 48 5.89 13.36 -9.78
C ASP A 48 6.84 14.44 -9.25
N ASP A 49 6.64 14.95 -8.02
CA ASP A 49 7.60 15.87 -7.39
C ASP A 49 8.98 15.22 -7.27
N LYS A 50 10.01 16.04 -7.49
CA LYS A 50 11.41 15.62 -7.46
C LYS A 50 12.17 16.39 -6.41
N PHE A 51 12.91 15.67 -5.59
CA PHE A 51 13.72 16.26 -4.53
C PHE A 51 14.93 15.38 -4.22
N ASP A 52 15.82 15.89 -3.39
CA ASP A 52 17.11 15.29 -3.11
C ASP A 52 17.00 14.31 -1.92
N SER A 53 17.63 13.12 -2.01
CA SER A 53 17.56 12.08 -0.96
C SER A 53 18.14 12.51 0.39
N SER A 54 18.96 13.57 0.44
CA SER A 54 19.47 14.14 1.70
C SER A 54 18.41 14.97 2.44
N GLN A 55 17.28 15.27 1.80
CA GLN A 55 16.19 16.02 2.42
C GLN A 55 15.38 15.14 3.38
N SER A 56 14.67 15.82 4.28
CA SER A 56 13.73 15.17 5.19
C SER A 56 12.31 15.31 4.68
N VAL A 57 11.51 14.27 4.86
CA VAL A 57 10.07 14.29 4.62
C VAL A 57 9.31 14.16 5.93
N LYS A 58 8.13 14.77 6.00
CA LYS A 58 7.24 14.75 7.15
C LYS A 58 5.87 14.24 6.71
N LEU A 59 5.37 13.23 7.41
CA LEU A 59 4.06 12.63 7.18
C LEU A 59 3.12 12.95 8.34
N ALA A 60 1.90 13.35 8.01
CA ALA A 60 0.81 13.49 8.96
C ALA A 60 0.20 12.12 9.33
N VAL A 61 -0.64 12.09 10.38
CA VAL A 61 -1.42 10.91 10.74
C VAL A 61 -2.33 10.52 9.57
N GLY A 62 -2.35 9.23 9.24
CA GLY A 62 -3.16 8.68 8.14
C GLY A 62 -2.53 8.83 6.75
N ALA A 63 -1.49 9.65 6.59
CA ALA A 63 -0.84 9.85 5.30
C ALA A 63 -0.05 8.60 4.85
N VAL A 64 0.08 8.42 3.54
CA VAL A 64 0.92 7.40 2.91
C VAL A 64 1.75 8.06 1.82
N LEU A 65 3.04 7.75 1.76
CA LEU A 65 3.97 8.28 0.76
C LEU A 65 4.75 7.14 0.13
N GLU A 66 4.81 7.11 -1.20
CA GLU A 66 5.69 6.21 -1.98
C GLU A 66 6.72 7.03 -2.75
N LEU A 67 7.98 6.62 -2.62
CA LEU A 67 9.12 7.28 -3.23
C LEU A 67 9.88 6.30 -4.10
N ARG A 68 10.34 6.75 -5.27
CA ARG A 68 11.25 6.01 -6.15
C ARG A 68 12.62 6.68 -6.15
N GLY A 69 13.63 5.93 -5.73
CA GLY A 69 15.02 6.35 -5.81
C GLY A 69 15.59 6.20 -7.23
N GLN A 70 16.74 6.82 -7.47
CA GLN A 70 17.43 6.79 -8.77
C GLN A 70 17.72 5.38 -9.32
N THR A 71 17.91 4.39 -8.44
CA THR A 71 18.16 2.98 -8.82
C THR A 71 16.89 2.23 -9.21
N GLY A 72 15.72 2.88 -9.18
CA GLY A 72 14.42 2.26 -9.38
C GLY A 72 13.85 1.58 -8.14
N ALA A 73 14.59 1.56 -7.02
CA ALA A 73 14.08 1.07 -5.75
C ALA A 73 12.91 1.94 -5.29
N THR A 74 11.82 1.32 -4.84
CA THR A 74 10.66 2.00 -4.26
C THR A 74 10.61 1.78 -2.76
N VAL A 75 10.15 2.80 -2.03
CA VAL A 75 9.87 2.71 -0.60
C VAL A 75 8.54 3.37 -0.31
N ALA A 76 7.72 2.69 0.51
CA ALA A 76 6.47 3.22 1.02
C ALA A 76 6.54 3.40 2.54
N ILE A 77 6.01 4.51 3.02
CA ILE A 77 5.88 4.84 4.44
C ILE A 77 4.48 5.36 4.75
N ALA A 78 3.94 4.95 5.90
CA ALA A 78 2.59 5.27 6.34
C ALA A 78 2.51 5.67 7.82
N ALA A 79 3.61 5.56 8.57
CA ALA A 79 3.68 6.08 9.92
C ALA A 79 3.84 7.61 9.90
N PRO A 80 3.16 8.32 10.83
CA PRO A 80 3.38 9.74 11.02
C PRO A 80 4.76 9.99 11.62
N GLY A 81 5.44 11.04 11.16
CA GLY A 81 6.77 11.35 11.64
C GLY A 81 7.57 12.20 10.68
N THR A 82 8.84 12.43 11.02
CA THR A 82 9.83 13.05 10.14
C THR A 82 10.94 12.06 9.86
N TYR A 83 11.25 11.88 8.58
CA TYR A 83 12.14 10.85 8.07
C TYR A 83 13.23 11.46 7.20
N LEU A 84 14.47 11.04 7.40
CA LEU A 84 15.56 11.29 6.45
C LEU A 84 15.42 10.33 5.27
N VAL A 85 15.25 10.85 4.06
CA VAL A 85 14.86 10.04 2.89
C VAL A 85 15.91 8.99 2.54
N GLU A 86 17.19 9.33 2.62
CA GLU A 86 18.28 8.36 2.41
C GLU A 86 18.19 7.14 3.34
N SER A 87 17.69 7.32 4.57
CA SER A 87 17.56 6.21 5.51
C SER A 87 16.40 5.27 5.17
N LEU A 88 15.40 5.75 4.42
CA LEU A 88 14.24 4.95 4.02
C LEU A 88 14.61 3.87 2.99
N PHE A 89 15.63 4.11 2.16
CA PHE A 89 16.08 3.15 1.16
C PHE A 89 17.02 2.07 1.73
N LYS A 90 17.34 2.12 3.02
CA LYS A 90 18.13 1.07 3.68
C LYS A 90 17.24 -0.16 3.90
N PRO A 91 17.74 -1.39 3.65
CA PRO A 91 16.95 -2.59 3.88
C PRO A 91 16.44 -2.67 5.32
N MET A 92 15.13 -2.74 5.50
CA MET A 92 14.51 -2.98 6.79
C MET A 92 14.43 -4.49 7.06
N LYS A 93 14.72 -4.89 8.29
CA LYS A 93 14.47 -6.27 8.73
C LYS A 93 13.00 -6.42 9.10
N GLU A 94 12.26 -7.16 8.28
CA GLU A 94 10.91 -7.57 8.61
C GLU A 94 10.95 -8.75 9.60
N THR A 95 9.95 -8.84 10.48
CA THR A 95 9.76 -10.05 11.29
C THR A 95 9.30 -11.20 10.39
N SER A 96 9.62 -12.45 10.74
CA SER A 96 9.29 -13.62 9.92
C SER A 96 7.78 -13.76 9.68
N ALA A 97 6.95 -13.39 10.66
CA ALA A 97 5.49 -13.39 10.54
C ALA A 97 5.01 -12.36 9.51
N LEU A 98 5.51 -11.11 9.59
CA LEU A 98 5.18 -10.05 8.64
C LEU A 98 5.58 -10.44 7.21
N ALA A 99 6.82 -10.91 7.02
CA ALA A 99 7.31 -11.34 5.71
C ALA A 99 6.47 -12.50 5.12
N THR A 100 5.99 -13.43 5.97
CA THR A 100 5.15 -14.54 5.54
C THR A 100 3.79 -14.06 5.04
N VAL A 101 3.11 -13.20 5.80
CA VAL A 101 1.79 -12.67 5.41
C VAL A 101 1.91 -11.76 4.19
N ALA A 102 2.89 -10.86 4.18
CA ALA A 102 3.14 -9.99 3.03
C ALA A 102 3.44 -10.80 1.76
N GLY A 103 4.26 -11.85 1.86
CA GLY A 103 4.54 -12.76 0.74
C GLY A 103 3.32 -13.55 0.26
N LYS A 104 2.36 -13.87 1.13
CA LYS A 104 1.07 -14.47 0.72
C LYS A 104 0.23 -13.46 -0.07
N LEU A 105 0.14 -12.21 0.39
CA LEU A 105 -0.59 -11.15 -0.31
C LEU A 105 0.01 -10.86 -1.69
N GLU A 106 1.33 -10.77 -1.80
CA GLU A 106 2.02 -10.57 -3.08
C GLU A 106 1.78 -11.73 -4.07
N LYS A 107 1.71 -12.98 -3.57
CA LYS A 107 1.38 -14.15 -4.39
C LYS A 107 -0.07 -14.13 -4.86
N MET A 108 -1.00 -13.74 -3.99
CA MET A 108 -2.40 -13.56 -4.36
C MET A 108 -2.56 -12.48 -5.42
N ALA A 109 -1.87 -11.35 -5.25
CA ALA A 109 -1.91 -10.22 -6.18
C ALA A 109 -1.42 -10.59 -7.59
N LYS A 110 -0.36 -11.38 -7.70
CA LYS A 110 0.24 -11.77 -8.99
C LYS A 110 -0.48 -12.91 -9.70
N GLY A 111 -1.48 -13.53 -9.07
CA GLY A 111 -2.16 -14.72 -9.59
C GLY A 111 -1.27 -15.98 -9.51
N GLY A 112 -1.61 -16.90 -8.61
CA GLY A 112 -1.14 -18.30 -8.70
C GLY A 112 -1.87 -19.05 -9.83
N PRO A 113 -1.45 -20.27 -10.21
CA PRO A 113 -2.17 -21.08 -11.20
C PRO A 113 -3.64 -21.16 -10.82
N VAL A 114 -4.48 -20.67 -11.73
CA VAL A 114 -5.92 -20.49 -11.54
C VAL A 114 -6.57 -21.86 -11.58
N ASP A 115 -6.81 -22.43 -10.41
CA ASP A 115 -7.72 -23.57 -10.24
C ASP A 115 -8.84 -23.21 -9.26
N GLN A 116 -9.38 -22.00 -9.42
CA GLN A 116 -10.64 -21.61 -8.79
C GLN A 116 -11.61 -21.10 -9.84
N THR A 117 -12.38 -22.03 -10.37
CA THR A 117 -13.75 -21.76 -10.77
C THR A 117 -14.46 -21.18 -9.53
N VAL A 118 -14.68 -19.87 -9.47
CA VAL A 118 -15.69 -19.28 -8.57
C VAL A 118 -17.04 -19.64 -9.16
N ALA A 119 -17.40 -20.91 -9.02
CA ALA A 119 -18.71 -21.43 -9.38
C ALA A 119 -19.68 -21.01 -8.26
N GLY A 120 -20.43 -19.94 -8.51
CA GLY A 120 -21.70 -19.69 -7.81
C GLY A 120 -21.58 -19.14 -6.39
N VAL A 121 -21.27 -17.86 -6.24
CA VAL A 121 -21.86 -17.04 -5.16
C VAL A 121 -23.03 -16.27 -5.76
N ARG A 122 -24.10 -17.00 -6.11
CA ARG A 122 -25.42 -16.40 -6.34
C ARG A 122 -26.33 -16.80 -5.19
N GLY A 123 -26.67 -15.82 -4.36
CA GLY A 123 -28.00 -15.77 -3.71
C GLY A 123 -28.16 -16.38 -2.32
N SER A 124 -27.41 -15.93 -1.31
CA SER A 124 -27.82 -16.22 0.08
C SER A 124 -27.60 -15.12 1.13
N GLU A 125 -27.32 -13.88 0.73
CA GLU A 125 -27.42 -12.74 1.64
C GLU A 125 -28.37 -11.68 1.08
N ALA A 126 -29.66 -12.02 1.06
CA ALA A 126 -30.72 -11.02 1.16
C ALA A 126 -30.74 -10.52 2.62
N VAL A 127 -29.75 -9.71 3.00
CA VAL A 127 -29.76 -9.01 4.29
C VAL A 127 -30.53 -7.71 4.10
N VAL A 128 -31.71 -7.70 4.74
CA VAL A 128 -32.60 -6.56 5.04
C VAL A 128 -32.06 -5.20 4.60
N ALA A 129 -32.43 -4.78 3.39
CA ALA A 129 -32.31 -3.41 2.95
C ALA A 129 -33.20 -2.52 3.83
N LYS A 130 -32.63 -1.89 4.86
CA LYS A 130 -33.24 -0.73 5.51
C LYS A 130 -33.07 0.47 4.58
N GLY A 131 -33.99 0.59 3.63
CA GLY A 131 -34.04 1.71 2.70
C GLY A 131 -34.52 1.22 1.36
N THR A 132 -35.50 1.92 0.80
CA THR A 132 -36.04 1.71 -0.53
C THR A 132 -34.94 1.97 -1.57
N MET A 133 -34.03 1.01 -1.78
CA MET A 133 -33.02 1.08 -2.81
C MET A 133 -33.71 0.89 -4.17
N TRP A 134 -33.60 1.89 -5.03
CA TRP A 134 -34.03 1.79 -6.42
C TRP A 134 -33.21 0.67 -7.08
N ALA A 135 -33.88 -0.24 -7.79
CA ALA A 135 -33.32 -1.47 -8.35
C ALA A 135 -32.22 -1.29 -9.42
N GLY A 136 -31.64 -0.10 -9.54
CA GLY A 136 -30.50 0.21 -10.41
C GLY A 136 -29.29 0.82 -9.69
N GLY A 137 -29.34 1.04 -8.37
CA GLY A 137 -28.31 1.83 -7.68
C GLY A 137 -26.88 1.29 -7.74
N THR A 138 -26.69 -0.01 -7.96
CA THR A 138 -25.35 -0.64 -8.03
C THR A 138 -24.97 -1.13 -9.42
N VAL A 139 -25.81 -0.93 -10.45
CA VAL A 139 -25.58 -1.55 -11.78
C VAL A 139 -24.28 -1.02 -12.38
N GLU A 140 -24.08 0.29 -12.35
CA GLU A 140 -22.85 0.92 -12.84
C GLU A 140 -21.62 0.49 -12.01
N ALA A 141 -21.79 0.31 -10.71
CA ALA A 141 -20.72 -0.17 -9.82
C ALA A 141 -20.33 -1.63 -10.14
N ASP A 142 -21.32 -2.49 -10.37
CA ASP A 142 -21.13 -3.89 -10.73
C ASP A 142 -20.46 -4.03 -12.12
N GLU A 143 -20.83 -3.17 -13.08
CA GLU A 143 -20.21 -3.10 -14.40
C GLU A 143 -18.74 -2.67 -14.30
N ALA A 144 -18.43 -1.60 -13.58
CA ALA A 144 -17.06 -1.14 -13.36
C ALA A 144 -16.20 -2.20 -12.64
N ALA A 145 -16.74 -2.87 -11.61
CA ALA A 145 -16.05 -3.95 -10.90
C ALA A 145 -15.78 -5.15 -11.80
N LYS A 146 -16.72 -5.48 -12.70
CA LYS A 146 -16.55 -6.54 -13.68
C LYS A 146 -15.47 -6.19 -14.71
N GLU A 147 -15.49 -4.97 -15.24
CA GLU A 147 -14.45 -4.49 -16.16
C GLU A 147 -13.07 -4.49 -15.51
N ALA A 148 -12.99 -4.10 -14.23
CA ALA A 148 -11.77 -4.17 -13.43
C ALA A 148 -11.24 -5.61 -13.31
N LEU A 149 -12.12 -6.57 -13.05
CA LEU A 149 -11.76 -7.99 -12.98
C LEU A 149 -11.23 -8.49 -14.32
N GLU A 150 -11.90 -8.16 -15.43
CA GLU A 150 -11.46 -8.53 -16.77
C GLU A 150 -10.11 -7.91 -17.13
N ALA A 151 -9.86 -6.65 -16.77
CA ALA A 151 -8.57 -5.99 -16.94
C ALA A 151 -7.47 -6.70 -16.13
N SER A 152 -7.74 -7.02 -14.86
CA SER A 152 -6.80 -7.72 -14.00
C SER A 152 -6.46 -9.12 -14.52
N GLN A 153 -7.44 -9.85 -15.07
CA GLN A 153 -7.23 -11.17 -15.68
C GLN A 153 -6.38 -11.10 -16.96
N LYS A 154 -6.43 -9.98 -17.69
CA LYS A 154 -5.58 -9.71 -18.86
C LYS A 154 -4.18 -9.23 -18.46
N GLY A 155 -3.89 -9.08 -17.17
CA GLY A 155 -2.62 -8.58 -16.64
C GLY A 155 -2.53 -7.05 -16.61
N ASP A 156 -3.58 -6.32 -16.98
CA ASP A 156 -3.65 -4.87 -16.84
C ASP A 156 -4.06 -4.50 -15.41
N HIS A 157 -3.14 -4.69 -14.47
CA HIS A 157 -3.40 -4.41 -13.06
C HIS A 157 -3.48 -2.91 -12.74
N ALA A 158 -2.84 -2.06 -13.55
CA ALA A 158 -2.92 -0.61 -13.38
C ALA A 158 -4.30 -0.07 -13.81
N GLY A 159 -4.81 -0.54 -14.95
CA GLY A 159 -6.18 -0.28 -15.39
C GLY A 159 -7.20 -0.84 -14.41
N ALA A 160 -7.01 -2.09 -13.96
CA ALA A 160 -7.88 -2.73 -12.97
C ALA A 160 -7.95 -1.97 -11.65
N TYR A 161 -6.83 -1.47 -11.13
CA TYR A 161 -6.83 -0.63 -9.93
C TYR A 161 -7.75 0.58 -10.10
N SER A 162 -7.64 1.27 -11.24
CA SER A 162 -8.42 2.47 -11.52
C SER A 162 -9.91 2.17 -11.58
N LEU A 163 -10.29 1.10 -12.29
CA LEU A 163 -11.68 0.65 -12.41
C LEU A 163 -12.26 0.14 -11.08
N TYR A 164 -11.46 -0.53 -10.22
CA TYR A 164 -11.93 -0.91 -8.89
C TYR A 164 -12.14 0.30 -7.98
N MET A 165 -11.29 1.34 -8.06
CA MET A 165 -11.49 2.57 -7.29
C MET A 165 -12.69 3.39 -7.80
N GLU A 166 -12.99 3.32 -9.10
CA GLU A 166 -14.24 3.84 -9.66
C GLU A 166 -15.45 3.07 -9.14
N ALA A 167 -15.42 1.73 -9.20
CA ALA A 167 -16.47 0.90 -8.63
C ALA A 167 -16.68 1.16 -7.13
N PHE A 168 -15.60 1.36 -6.37
CA PHE A 168 -15.65 1.76 -4.96
C PHE A 168 -16.46 3.05 -4.78
N ALA A 169 -16.16 4.10 -5.54
CA ALA A 169 -16.88 5.37 -5.46
C ALA A 169 -18.37 5.21 -5.79
N LEU A 170 -18.68 4.43 -6.84
CA LEU A 170 -20.06 4.14 -7.23
C LEU A 170 -20.83 3.36 -6.15
N TYR A 171 -20.20 2.38 -5.49
CA TYR A 171 -20.83 1.67 -4.36
C TYR A 171 -21.05 2.58 -3.14
N VAL A 172 -20.13 3.52 -2.87
CA VAL A 172 -20.32 4.53 -1.83
C VAL A 172 -21.54 5.41 -2.14
N ASP A 173 -21.66 5.89 -3.38
CA ASP A 173 -22.80 6.68 -3.83
C ASP A 173 -24.12 5.89 -3.77
N ALA A 174 -24.06 4.58 -4.05
CA ALA A 174 -25.16 3.65 -3.92
C ALA A 174 -25.54 3.30 -2.47
N SER A 175 -24.75 3.77 -1.48
CA SER A 175 -24.86 3.37 -0.07
C SER A 175 -24.74 1.85 0.15
N ASP A 176 -23.90 1.19 -0.64
CA ASP A 176 -23.52 -0.23 -0.47
C ASP A 176 -22.10 -0.34 0.11
N PRO A 177 -21.96 -0.34 1.45
CA PRO A 177 -20.65 -0.45 2.09
C PRO A 177 -19.97 -1.80 1.82
N THR A 178 -20.74 -2.86 1.54
CA THR A 178 -20.17 -4.19 1.26
C THR A 178 -19.53 -4.22 -0.11
N GLY A 179 -20.21 -3.70 -1.14
CA GLY A 179 -19.65 -3.51 -2.47
C GLY A 179 -18.39 -2.64 -2.43
N ALA A 180 -18.45 -1.50 -1.72
CA ALA A 180 -17.31 -0.60 -1.55
C ALA A 180 -16.10 -1.31 -0.93
N ALA A 181 -16.27 -2.02 0.20
CA ALA A 181 -15.19 -2.75 0.84
C ALA A 181 -14.60 -3.86 -0.06
N ARG A 182 -15.44 -4.57 -0.82
CA ARG A 182 -14.94 -5.59 -1.78
C ARG A 182 -14.12 -4.96 -2.91
N SER A 183 -14.56 -3.83 -3.45
CA SER A 183 -13.82 -3.08 -4.46
C SER A 183 -12.50 -2.54 -3.94
N ALA A 184 -12.48 -1.99 -2.73
CA ALA A 184 -11.25 -1.53 -2.05
C ALA A 184 -10.24 -2.66 -1.86
N TYR A 185 -10.70 -3.84 -1.43
CA TYR A 185 -9.84 -5.02 -1.30
C TYR A 185 -9.25 -5.45 -2.64
N SER A 186 -10.07 -5.55 -3.69
CA SER A 186 -9.60 -5.92 -5.03
C SER A 186 -8.63 -4.90 -5.62
N ALA A 187 -8.90 -3.60 -5.46
CA ALA A 187 -7.98 -2.52 -5.82
C ALA A 187 -6.63 -2.71 -5.13
N SER A 188 -6.62 -3.07 -3.84
CA SER A 188 -5.37 -3.31 -3.12
C SER A 188 -4.52 -4.43 -3.72
N LEU A 189 -5.16 -5.51 -4.17
CA LEU A 189 -4.47 -6.62 -4.83
C LEU A 189 -3.92 -6.19 -6.20
N SER A 190 -4.70 -5.44 -6.98
CA SER A 190 -4.21 -4.88 -8.25
C SER A 190 -3.03 -3.93 -8.05
N ALA A 191 -3.08 -3.07 -7.02
CA ALA A 191 -1.97 -2.19 -6.66
C ALA A 191 -0.70 -2.98 -6.28
N LEU A 192 -0.82 -4.01 -5.44
CA LEU A 192 0.29 -4.90 -5.10
C LEU A 192 0.87 -5.61 -6.34
N ALA A 193 0.02 -6.00 -7.29
CA ALA A 193 0.47 -6.63 -8.54
C ALA A 193 1.32 -5.68 -9.40
N THR A 194 1.04 -4.38 -9.36
CA THR A 194 1.87 -3.33 -9.98
C THR A 194 3.12 -2.96 -9.16
N GLY A 195 3.29 -3.51 -7.96
CA GLY A 195 4.40 -3.20 -7.06
C GLY A 195 4.22 -1.94 -6.23
N SER A 196 3.05 -1.30 -6.25
CA SER A 196 2.76 -0.12 -5.43
C SER A 196 2.11 -0.54 -4.11
N GLY A 197 2.93 -0.55 -3.08
CA GLY A 197 2.52 -0.89 -1.72
C GLY A 197 1.67 0.21 -1.09
N ALA A 198 2.02 1.46 -1.37
CA ALA A 198 1.32 2.61 -0.84
C ALA A 198 -0.11 2.72 -1.38
N ARG A 199 -0.30 2.52 -2.70
CA ARG A 199 -1.64 2.48 -3.31
C ARG A 199 -2.48 1.35 -2.74
N ALA A 200 -1.86 0.19 -2.48
CA ALA A 200 -2.56 -0.93 -1.88
C ALA A 200 -3.04 -0.62 -0.46
N LEU A 201 -2.19 -0.01 0.37
CA LEU A 201 -2.58 0.42 1.72
C LEU A 201 -3.65 1.51 1.68
N ALA A 202 -3.52 2.51 0.79
CA ALA A 202 -4.50 3.58 0.63
C ALA A 202 -5.87 3.02 0.22
N ALA A 203 -5.91 2.08 -0.72
CA ALA A 203 -7.15 1.40 -1.10
C ALA A 203 -7.78 0.69 0.10
N LEU A 204 -7.02 -0.07 0.89
CA LEU A 204 -7.55 -0.74 2.09
C LEU A 204 -8.02 0.23 3.18
N ARG A 205 -7.49 1.44 3.24
CA ARG A 205 -7.93 2.48 4.19
C ARG A 205 -9.20 3.21 3.75
N SER A 206 -9.62 3.05 2.50
CA SER A 206 -10.83 3.71 1.96
C SER A 206 -12.14 3.09 2.46
N ALA A 207 -12.12 1.86 2.97
CA ALA A 207 -13.28 1.16 3.52
C ALA A 207 -12.98 0.46 4.85
N SER A 208 -14.04 0.10 5.59
CA SER A 208 -13.92 -0.68 6.82
C SER A 208 -13.80 -2.18 6.52
N PRO A 209 -12.91 -2.92 7.20
CA PRO A 209 -12.91 -4.38 7.14
C PRO A 209 -14.24 -4.99 7.61
N GLU A 210 -14.97 -4.31 8.52
CA GLU A 210 -16.26 -4.80 9.05
C GLU A 210 -17.32 -4.95 7.96
N ASP A 211 -17.27 -4.07 6.96
CA ASP A 211 -18.22 -4.04 5.86
C ASP A 211 -17.89 -5.08 4.78
N ALA A 212 -16.72 -5.72 4.82
CA ALA A 212 -16.25 -6.61 3.75
C ALA A 212 -16.98 -7.98 3.70
N GLY A 213 -17.96 -8.22 4.59
CA GLY A 213 -18.71 -9.47 4.66
C GLY A 213 -17.80 -10.69 4.81
N ALA A 214 -17.93 -11.68 3.94
CA ALA A 214 -17.10 -12.88 3.93
C ALA A 214 -15.58 -12.61 3.77
N LEU A 215 -15.18 -11.45 3.24
CA LEU A 215 -13.77 -11.07 3.11
C LEU A 215 -13.20 -10.38 4.36
N ARG A 216 -14.00 -10.12 5.40
CA ARG A 216 -13.61 -9.36 6.60
C ARG A 216 -12.29 -9.82 7.21
N GLY A 217 -12.09 -11.12 7.40
CA GLY A 217 -10.84 -11.66 7.94
C GLY A 217 -9.64 -11.41 7.03
N SER A 218 -9.76 -11.70 5.74
CA SER A 218 -8.70 -11.47 4.75
C SER A 218 -8.37 -9.99 4.57
N TYR A 219 -9.38 -9.12 4.60
CA TYR A 219 -9.24 -7.67 4.54
C TYR A 219 -8.49 -7.16 5.75
N ALA A 220 -8.92 -7.53 6.96
CA ALA A 220 -8.28 -7.09 8.20
C ALA A 220 -6.82 -7.55 8.28
N LEU A 221 -6.53 -8.78 7.86
CA LEU A 221 -5.16 -9.29 7.80
C LEU A 221 -4.30 -8.51 6.79
N ALA A 222 -4.83 -8.24 5.60
CA ALA A 222 -4.13 -7.47 4.58
C ALA A 222 -3.82 -6.04 5.04
N LEU A 223 -4.82 -5.36 5.62
CA LEU A 223 -4.67 -4.00 6.14
C LEU A 223 -3.65 -3.95 7.29
N ALA A 224 -3.70 -4.91 8.23
CA ALA A 224 -2.74 -4.99 9.32
C ALA A 224 -1.31 -5.26 8.79
N ALA A 225 -1.15 -6.19 7.85
CA ALA A 225 0.15 -6.53 7.30
C ALA A 225 0.79 -5.35 6.55
N LEU A 226 0.04 -4.66 5.68
CA LEU A 226 0.57 -3.50 4.95
C LEU A 226 0.81 -2.31 5.89
N SER A 227 -0.07 -2.07 6.86
CA SER A 227 0.15 -1.03 7.87
C SER A 227 1.45 -1.27 8.64
N ALA A 228 1.68 -2.50 9.12
CA ALA A 228 2.91 -2.87 9.80
C ALA A 228 4.15 -2.73 8.91
N ARG A 229 4.07 -3.20 7.66
CA ARG A 229 5.16 -3.14 6.69
C ARG A 229 5.61 -1.71 6.38
N TYR A 230 4.67 -0.77 6.32
CA TYR A 230 4.95 0.63 6.03
C TYR A 230 5.10 1.50 7.29
N GLY A 231 5.40 0.86 8.43
CA GLY A 231 5.80 1.52 9.67
C GLY A 231 4.67 1.84 10.65
N ALA A 232 3.41 1.66 10.27
CA ALA A 232 2.23 1.85 11.13
C ALA A 232 1.92 0.58 11.96
N ALA A 233 2.93 0.07 12.67
CA ALA A 233 2.81 -1.17 13.47
C ALA A 233 1.81 -1.05 14.63
N ALA A 234 1.68 0.15 15.23
CA ALA A 234 0.70 0.40 16.28
C ALA A 234 -0.74 0.25 15.77
N ASP A 235 -1.04 0.81 14.59
CA ASP A 235 -2.35 0.71 13.96
C ASP A 235 -2.67 -0.75 13.59
N ALA A 236 -1.69 -1.46 13.03
CA ALA A 236 -1.81 -2.89 12.73
C ALA A 236 -2.12 -3.72 13.98
N LYS A 237 -1.44 -3.45 15.09
CA LYS A 237 -1.66 -4.14 16.36
C LYS A 237 -3.05 -3.85 16.91
N ALA A 238 -3.47 -2.59 16.92
CA ALA A 238 -4.80 -2.17 17.37
C ALA A 238 -5.93 -2.84 16.56
N LEU A 239 -5.76 -2.94 15.23
CA LEU A 239 -6.70 -3.65 14.37
C LEU A 239 -6.79 -5.15 14.73
N LEU A 240 -5.65 -5.83 14.91
CA LEU A 240 -5.62 -7.25 15.26
C LEU A 240 -6.12 -7.52 16.69
N ASP A 241 -5.86 -6.62 17.63
CA ASP A 241 -6.40 -6.64 18.99
C ASP A 241 -7.94 -6.58 19.01
N THR A 242 -8.54 -5.94 18.00
CA THR A 242 -9.99 -5.87 17.82
C THR A 242 -10.52 -7.08 17.06
N ALA A 243 -9.93 -7.40 15.91
CA ALA A 243 -10.42 -8.40 14.97
C ALA A 243 -10.39 -9.84 15.50
N ILE A 244 -9.32 -10.20 16.24
CA ILE A 244 -9.14 -11.57 16.76
C ILE A 244 -10.22 -11.94 17.79
N PRO A 245 -10.44 -11.18 18.87
CA PRO A 245 -11.50 -11.51 19.84
C PRO A 245 -12.91 -11.33 19.26
N ALA A 246 -13.08 -10.46 18.27
CA ALA A 246 -14.37 -10.29 17.57
C ALA A 246 -14.70 -11.43 16.60
N GLY A 247 -13.81 -12.42 16.44
CA GLY A 247 -14.07 -13.59 15.59
C GLY A 247 -14.14 -13.26 14.10
N TRP A 248 -13.35 -12.29 13.62
CA TRP A 248 -13.39 -11.87 12.21
C TRP A 248 -12.76 -12.88 11.24
N PHE A 249 -12.01 -13.86 11.74
CA PHE A 249 -11.24 -14.81 10.95
C PHE A 249 -11.90 -16.19 10.99
N ASP A 250 -12.76 -16.46 10.00
CA ASP A 250 -13.47 -17.74 9.89
C ASP A 250 -12.56 -18.89 9.43
N ASP A 251 -11.51 -18.58 8.66
CA ASP A 251 -10.48 -19.54 8.25
C ASP A 251 -9.41 -19.72 9.35
N PRO A 252 -9.23 -20.93 9.90
CA PRO A 252 -8.21 -21.22 10.91
C PRO A 252 -6.77 -20.85 10.49
N ALA A 253 -6.43 -20.96 9.19
CA ALA A 253 -5.12 -20.61 8.68
C ALA A 253 -4.90 -19.09 8.73
N VAL A 254 -5.90 -18.31 8.31
CA VAL A 254 -5.87 -16.84 8.38
C VAL A 254 -5.83 -16.36 9.83
N LEU A 255 -6.58 -17.02 10.74
CA LEU A 255 -6.52 -16.73 12.17
C LEU A 255 -5.13 -17.00 12.77
N ALA A 256 -4.47 -18.08 12.35
CA ALA A 256 -3.11 -18.40 12.79
C ALA A 256 -2.11 -17.32 12.31
N ASP A 257 -2.21 -16.91 11.04
CA ASP A 257 -1.41 -15.81 10.49
C ASP A 257 -1.64 -14.50 11.26
N ALA A 258 -2.89 -14.15 11.55
CA ALA A 258 -3.26 -12.95 12.31
C ALA A 258 -2.66 -12.94 13.72
N LYS A 259 -2.72 -14.09 14.42
CA LYS A 259 -2.12 -14.25 15.76
C LYS A 259 -0.60 -14.15 15.70
N ALA A 260 0.03 -14.79 14.71
CA ALA A 260 1.48 -14.74 14.52
C ALA A 260 1.93 -13.31 14.23
N LEU A 261 1.24 -12.61 13.31
CA LEU A 261 1.52 -11.20 13.01
C LEU A 261 1.39 -10.35 14.26
N ARG A 262 0.27 -10.41 14.98
CA ARG A 262 0.04 -9.65 16.21
C ARG A 262 1.14 -9.87 17.27
N SER A 263 1.66 -11.09 17.39
CA SER A 263 2.73 -11.42 18.34
C SER A 263 4.10 -10.88 17.94
N GLY A 264 4.32 -10.65 16.65
CA GLY A 264 5.57 -10.11 16.10
C GLY A 264 5.57 -8.59 15.94
N LEU A 265 4.48 -7.88 16.28
CA LEU A 265 4.35 -6.42 16.32
C LEU A 265 4.55 -5.89 17.74
#